data_AF-A0A1Y1K7N2-F1
#
_entry.id   AF-A0A1Y1K7N2-F1
#
_cell.length_a   1.000
_cell.length_b   1.000
_cell.length_c   1.000
_cell.angle_alpha   90.00
_cell.angle_beta   90.00
_cell.angle_gamma   90.00
#
_symmetry.space_group_name_H-M   'P 1'
#
loop_
_entity.id
_entity.type
_entity.pdbx_description
1 polymer ?
#
loop_
_entity_poly.entity_id
_entity_poly.type
_entity_poly.pdbx_seq_one_letter_code
_entity_poly.pdbx_strand_id
1 'polypeptide(L)'
;LEDGRTLSDYNIQKESTLHLVLRLRGGAKKRKKKNYTTPKKNKHKKKKVKLAVLRYYKVDENGKITRLRRECSNEECGAGVFMASHFDRQYCGKCGLTYVFSKPEEK
;
A
#
# COMPACT_ATOMS: atom_id res chain seq x y z
N LEU A 1 42.75 -8.38 -29.61
CA LEU A 1 44.01 -7.95 -28.99
C LEU A 1 43.91 -8.35 -27.53
N GLU A 2 44.90 -9.07 -27.03
CA GLU A 2 44.95 -9.48 -25.63
C GLU A 2 45.84 -8.49 -24.85
N ASP A 3 45.56 -8.29 -23.56
CA ASP A 3 46.35 -7.40 -22.71
C ASP A 3 47.79 -7.93 -22.60
N GLY A 4 48.75 -7.14 -23.05
CA GLY A 4 50.18 -7.42 -22.88
C GLY A 4 51.00 -7.59 -24.15
N ARG A 5 50.40 -7.49 -25.35
CA ARG A 5 51.15 -7.44 -26.62
C ARG A 5 51.03 -6.05 -27.27
N THR A 6 52.16 -5.54 -27.77
CA THR A 6 52.24 -4.24 -28.43
C THR A 6 51.66 -4.32 -29.84
N LEU A 7 51.18 -3.19 -30.39
CA LEU A 7 50.63 -3.13 -31.76
C LEU A 7 51.67 -3.56 -32.82
N SER A 8 52.95 -3.35 -32.52
CA SER A 8 54.11 -3.82 -33.28
C SER A 8 54.18 -5.34 -33.39
N ASP A 9 53.80 -6.08 -32.35
CA ASP A 9 53.81 -7.55 -32.35
C ASP A 9 52.78 -8.15 -33.32
N TYR A 10 51.80 -7.33 -33.74
CA TYR A 10 50.78 -7.67 -34.74
C TYR A 10 51.02 -6.99 -36.09
N ASN A 11 52.18 -6.35 -36.30
CA ASN A 11 52.52 -5.59 -37.50
C ASN A 11 51.49 -4.50 -37.86
N ILE A 12 50.81 -3.92 -36.87
CA ILE A 12 49.85 -2.84 -37.09
C ILE A 12 50.64 -1.54 -37.30
N GLN A 13 50.53 -0.97 -38.49
CA GLN A 13 51.22 0.26 -38.86
C GLN A 13 50.45 1.50 -38.41
N LYS A 14 51.15 2.63 -38.36
CA LYS A 14 50.50 3.94 -38.19
C LYS A 14 49.43 4.10 -39.29
N GLU A 15 48.23 4.52 -38.91
CA GLU A 15 47.06 4.72 -39.80
C GLU A 15 46.33 3.44 -40.28
N SER A 16 46.60 2.28 -39.69
CA SER A 16 45.81 1.08 -39.97
C SER A 16 44.38 1.16 -39.42
N THR A 17 43.38 0.75 -40.22
CA THR A 17 41.96 0.68 -39.79
C THR A 17 41.65 -0.67 -39.14
N LEU A 18 41.19 -0.64 -37.88
CA LEU A 18 40.85 -1.86 -37.13
C LEU A 18 39.33 -2.06 -37.06
N HIS A 19 38.84 -3.17 -37.62
CA HIS A 19 37.44 -3.59 -37.48
C HIS A 19 37.24 -4.36 -36.17
N LEU A 20 36.75 -3.67 -35.15
CA LEU A 20 36.44 -4.28 -33.86
C LEU A 20 35.02 -4.87 -33.88
N VAL A 21 34.93 -6.20 -34.06
CA VAL A 21 33.66 -6.93 -33.91
C VAL A 21 33.46 -7.29 -32.44
N LEU A 22 32.84 -6.39 -31.68
CA LEU A 22 32.48 -6.63 -30.29
C LEU A 22 31.19 -7.47 -30.22
N ARG A 23 31.24 -8.65 -29.59
CA ARG A 23 30.04 -9.43 -29.28
C ARG A 23 29.26 -8.70 -28.18
N LEU A 24 28.04 -8.24 -28.49
CA LEU A 24 27.15 -7.67 -27.49
C LEU A 24 26.80 -8.75 -26.44
N ARG A 25 27.32 -8.63 -25.21
CA ARG A 25 26.87 -9.44 -24.05
C ARG A 25 25.50 -9.01 -23.51
N GLY A 26 24.69 -8.35 -24.34
CA GLY A 26 23.46 -7.66 -23.94
C GLY A 26 22.20 -8.43 -24.32
N GLY A 27 22.05 -9.65 -23.82
CA GLY A 27 20.82 -10.43 -23.97
C GLY A 27 20.27 -10.83 -22.61
N ALA A 28 19.82 -9.87 -21.80
CA ALA A 28 19.17 -10.19 -20.53
C ALA A 28 18.01 -11.15 -20.79
N LYS A 29 18.11 -12.37 -20.27
CA LYS A 29 17.14 -13.45 -20.49
C LYS A 29 15.77 -12.96 -20.01
N LYS A 30 14.83 -12.72 -20.94
CA LYS A 30 13.47 -12.26 -20.60
C LYS A 30 12.91 -13.19 -19.53
N ARG A 31 12.59 -12.63 -18.34
CA ARG A 31 11.96 -13.40 -17.27
C ARG A 31 10.70 -14.04 -17.82
N LYS A 32 10.65 -15.38 -17.82
CA LYS A 32 9.44 -16.12 -18.21
C LYS A 32 8.28 -15.64 -17.36
N LYS A 33 7.17 -15.27 -18.01
CA LYS A 33 5.93 -14.90 -17.33
C LYS A 33 5.49 -16.10 -16.49
N LYS A 34 5.38 -15.92 -15.17
CA LYS A 34 4.80 -16.96 -14.31
C LYS A 34 3.34 -17.15 -14.72
N ASN A 35 2.99 -18.36 -15.13
CA ASN A 35 1.60 -18.72 -15.40
C ASN A 35 0.95 -19.10 -14.07
N TYR A 36 0.06 -18.23 -13.57
CA TYR A 36 -0.66 -18.50 -12.33
C TYR A 36 -1.90 -19.32 -12.68
N THR A 37 -2.07 -20.49 -12.05
CA THR A 37 -3.24 -21.34 -12.22
C THR A 37 -4.50 -20.71 -11.65
N THR A 38 -4.37 -19.84 -10.65
CA THR A 38 -5.47 -19.09 -10.05
C THR A 38 -5.50 -17.65 -10.52
N PRO A 39 -6.69 -17.06 -10.68
CA PRO A 39 -6.82 -15.65 -11.01
C PRO A 39 -6.12 -14.80 -9.94
N LYS A 40 -5.37 -13.79 -10.39
CA LYS A 40 -4.62 -12.89 -9.52
C LYS A 40 -5.58 -12.19 -8.56
N LYS A 41 -5.30 -12.28 -7.25
CA LYS A 41 -6.10 -11.63 -6.20
C LYS A 41 -6.22 -10.13 -6.46
N ASN A 42 -7.47 -9.65 -6.60
CA ASN A 42 -7.76 -8.24 -6.67
C ASN A 42 -7.40 -7.56 -5.33
N LYS A 43 -6.55 -6.52 -5.40
CA LYS A 43 -6.15 -5.77 -4.20
C LYS A 43 -7.32 -4.94 -3.68
N HIS A 44 -7.48 -4.88 -2.36
CA HIS A 44 -8.48 -4.03 -1.72
C HIS A 44 -8.20 -2.55 -2.05
N LYS A 45 -9.24 -1.86 -2.53
CA LYS A 45 -9.20 -0.41 -2.76
C LYS A 45 -10.03 0.27 -1.68
N LYS A 46 -9.46 1.26 -0.97
CA LYS A 46 -10.18 2.03 0.04
C LYS A 46 -11.27 2.88 -0.64
N LYS A 47 -12.51 2.80 -0.14
CA LYS A 47 -13.61 3.66 -0.58
C LYS A 47 -13.42 5.05 0.02
N LYS A 48 -13.39 6.09 -0.83
CA LYS A 48 -13.32 7.49 -0.38
C LYS A 48 -14.73 8.02 -0.15
N VAL A 49 -15.16 8.08 1.11
CA VAL A 49 -16.43 8.71 1.49
C VAL A 49 -16.14 10.17 1.85
N LYS A 50 -16.70 11.10 1.08
CA LYS A 50 -16.55 12.54 1.33
C LYS A 50 -17.31 12.93 2.60
N LEU A 51 -16.73 13.83 3.40
CA LEU A 51 -17.37 14.44 4.58
C LEU A 51 -17.97 13.43 5.58
N ALA A 52 -17.30 12.30 5.79
CA ALA A 52 -17.80 11.23 6.67
C ALA A 52 -18.09 11.68 8.11
N VAL A 53 -17.38 12.71 8.60
CA VAL A 53 -17.52 13.25 9.96
C VAL A 53 -18.88 13.91 10.20
N LEU A 54 -19.47 14.53 9.18
CA LEU A 54 -20.77 15.21 9.33
C LEU A 54 -21.91 14.23 9.68
N ARG A 55 -21.77 12.95 9.32
CA ARG A 55 -22.75 11.90 9.67
C ARG A 55 -22.82 11.62 11.17
N TYR A 56 -21.89 12.14 11.98
CA TYR A 56 -21.86 11.90 13.42
C TYR A 56 -22.64 12.96 14.20
N TYR A 57 -23.12 14.00 13.52
CA TYR A 57 -23.84 15.10 14.13
C TYR A 57 -25.22 15.23 13.48
N LYS A 58 -26.22 15.52 14.30
CA LYS A 58 -27.53 15.96 13.85
C LYS A 58 -27.72 17.41 14.31
N VAL A 59 -28.07 18.27 13.36
CA VAL A 59 -28.35 19.68 13.60
C VAL A 59 -29.86 19.85 13.54
N ASP A 60 -30.46 20.32 14.63
CA ASP A 60 -31.87 20.65 14.68
C ASP A 60 -32.11 22.08 14.13
N GLU A 61 -33.36 22.41 13.81
CA GLU A 61 -33.76 23.70 13.23
C GLU A 61 -33.41 24.90 14.11
N ASN A 62 -33.36 24.70 15.43
CA ASN A 62 -32.95 25.72 16.40
C ASN A 62 -31.43 25.88 16.54
N GLY A 63 -30.63 25.22 15.68
CA GLY A 63 -29.17 25.24 15.73
C GLY A 63 -28.55 24.39 16.84
N LYS A 64 -29.36 23.59 17.55
CA LYS A 64 -28.86 22.64 18.56
C LYS A 64 -28.17 21.46 17.87
N ILE A 65 -26.95 21.15 18.28
CA ILE A 65 -26.15 20.06 17.72
C ILE A 65 -26.18 18.87 18.67
N THR A 66 -26.61 17.71 18.18
CA THR A 66 -26.59 16.44 18.91
C THR A 66 -25.57 15.47 18.29
N ARG A 67 -24.84 14.74 19.13
CA ARG A 67 -23.86 13.73 18.71
C ARG A 67 -24.56 12.38 18.56
N LEU A 68 -24.44 11.74 17.40
CA LEU A 68 -25.07 10.46 17.07
C LEU A 68 -24.21 9.25 17.43
N ARG A 69 -22.93 9.45 17.76
CA ARG A 69 -21.99 8.38 18.12
C ARG A 69 -21.38 8.63 19.49
N ARG A 70 -21.06 7.53 20.17
CA ARG A 70 -20.37 7.54 21.46
C ARG A 70 -18.90 7.93 21.27
N GLU A 71 -18.37 8.71 22.19
CA GLU A 71 -16.93 9.02 22.27
C GLU A 71 -16.19 7.93 23.02
N CYS A 72 -14.95 7.68 22.62
CA CYS A 72 -14.10 6.72 23.32
C CYS A 72 -13.69 7.29 24.68
N SER A 73 -13.73 6.45 25.73
CA SER A 73 -13.37 6.84 27.09
C SER A 73 -11.90 6.58 27.44
N ASN A 74 -11.12 6.02 26.51
CA ASN A 74 -9.70 5.74 26.75
C ASN A 74 -8.91 7.07 26.74
N GLU A 75 -7.99 7.26 27.68
CA GLU A 75 -7.20 8.49 27.85
C GLU A 75 -6.39 8.84 26.59
N GLU A 76 -5.93 7.84 25.83
CA GLU A 76 -5.27 8.04 24.53
C GLU A 76 -6.23 8.56 23.43
N CYS A 77 -7.53 8.34 23.62
CA CYS A 77 -8.59 8.71 22.70
C CYS A 77 -9.46 9.81 23.31
N GLY A 78 -8.94 11.04 23.30
CA GLY A 78 -9.67 12.21 23.78
C GLY A 78 -10.92 12.59 22.99
N ALA A 79 -11.51 13.72 23.38
CA ALA A 79 -12.74 14.27 22.80
C ALA A 79 -12.67 14.36 21.26
N GLY A 80 -13.74 13.91 20.60
CA GLY A 80 -13.84 13.87 19.13
C GLY A 80 -13.45 12.54 18.48
N VAL A 81 -12.91 11.57 19.23
CA VAL A 81 -12.74 10.19 18.74
C VAL A 81 -14.02 9.39 18.94
N PHE A 82 -14.81 9.28 17.86
CA PHE A 82 -16.07 8.54 17.88
C PHE A 82 -15.89 7.04 17.65
N MET A 83 -16.58 6.23 18.44
CA MET A 83 -16.67 4.78 18.26
C MET A 83 -17.57 4.45 17.05
N ALA A 84 -17.15 3.49 16.24
CA ALA A 84 -17.96 2.94 15.17
C ALA A 84 -19.08 2.07 15.77
N SER A 85 -20.31 2.32 15.33
CA SER A 85 -21.45 1.46 15.67
C SER A 85 -21.54 0.34 14.65
N HIS A 86 -21.20 -0.87 15.08
CA HIS A 86 -21.52 -2.11 14.37
C HIS A 86 -22.85 -2.67 14.91
N PHE A 87 -23.32 -3.76 14.32
CA PHE A 87 -24.57 -4.41 14.70
C PHE A 87 -24.55 -4.91 16.15
N ASP A 88 -23.45 -5.54 16.55
CA ASP A 88 -23.25 -6.23 17.83
C ASP A 88 -22.38 -5.45 18.82
N ARG A 89 -21.66 -4.43 18.35
CA ARG A 89 -20.61 -3.77 19.13
C ARG A 89 -20.39 -2.31 18.78
N GLN A 90 -19.78 -1.59 19.71
CA GLN A 90 -19.13 -0.31 19.48
C GLN A 90 -17.62 -0.52 19.46
N TYR A 91 -16.95 -0.04 18.42
CA TYR A 91 -15.52 -0.25 18.22
C TYR A 91 -14.78 1.08 18.02
N CYS A 92 -13.74 1.33 18.80
CA CYS A 92 -12.85 2.46 18.58
C CYS A 92 -11.75 2.08 17.57
N GLY A 93 -11.73 2.72 16.41
CA GLY A 93 -10.71 2.47 15.39
C GLY A 93 -9.31 2.99 15.73
N LYS A 94 -9.14 3.80 16.79
CA LYS A 94 -7.85 4.37 17.20
C LYS A 94 -7.14 3.50 18.24
N CYS A 95 -7.80 3.17 19.35
CA CYS A 95 -7.22 2.34 20.42
C CYS A 95 -7.67 0.87 20.40
N GLY A 96 -8.58 0.48 19.51
CA GLY A 96 -9.07 -0.90 19.42
C GLY A 96 -10.07 -1.30 20.52
N LEU A 97 -10.44 -0.39 21.42
CA LEU A 97 -11.43 -0.64 22.47
C LEU A 97 -12.77 -1.07 21.88
N THR A 98 -13.35 -2.15 22.41
CA THR A 98 -14.62 -2.71 21.94
C THR A 98 -15.61 -2.87 23.08
N TYR A 99 -16.85 -2.41 22.90
CA TYR A 99 -17.98 -2.71 23.78
C TYR A 99 -18.99 -3.56 23.02
N VAL A 100 -19.42 -4.69 23.58
CA VAL A 100 -20.44 -5.57 22.99
C VAL A 100 -21.77 -5.36 23.72
N PHE A 101 -22.87 -5.23 22.99
CA PHE A 101 -24.18 -4.91 23.59
C PHE A 101 -24.88 -6.11 24.21
N SER A 102 -24.72 -7.29 23.62
CA SER A 102 -25.26 -8.56 24.11
C SER A 102 -24.14 -9.40 24.72
N LYS A 103 -24.23 -9.73 26.01
CA LYS A 103 -23.45 -10.85 26.54
C LYS A 103 -23.93 -12.11 25.81
N PRO A 104 -23.05 -12.95 25.25
CA PRO A 104 -23.49 -14.27 24.83
C PRO A 104 -24.01 -14.97 26.09
N GLU A 105 -25.26 -15.44 26.06
CA GLU A 105 -25.74 -16.37 27.06
C GLU A 105 -24.76 -17.55 27.05
N GLU A 106 -24.11 -17.80 28.19
CA GLU A 106 -23.26 -18.97 28.36
C GLU A 106 -24.13 -20.20 28.12
N LYS A 107 -23.83 -20.94 27.05
CA LYS A 107 -24.40 -22.25 26.78
C LYS A 107 -23.66 -23.31 27.58
#